data_AF-A0A2E3CBW9-F1
#
_entry.id   AF-A0A2E3CBW9-F1
#
_cell.length_a   1.000
_cell.length_b   1.000
_cell.length_c   1.000
_cell.angle_alpha   90.00
_cell.angle_beta   90.00
_cell.angle_gamma   90.00
#
_symmetry.space_group_name_H-M   'P 1'
#
loop_
_entity.id
_entity.type
_entity.pdbx_description
1 polymer ?
#
loop_
_entity_poly.entity_id
_entity_poly.type
_entity_poly.pdbx_seq_one_letter_code
_entity_poly.pdbx_strand_id
1 'polypeptide(L)'
;MNDVLNNITKPNNELVQLGDNDSGRFLVFNDFRNLGSLHIESQLNLFNNFLGFESNSNFFEHSKAKVYGYKDDRTFFLIKGGTKGQLGFGGHSHNDTFNIELQIDGKDIIFDPGTGCYTPLPEIRNYFRSIKNHNTVFWDSLEEADLKKGLFILRQENKVSIEAKIESNILHFCGTNKYLDKEHTRVIRFDPKQRQLSINDNVSHDGAKIRLISNLPISDLSNKGFLIDSVRFELEDMADVKFEKGYTSPKYGTILDANFLSIKIPNKEFKILINLN
;
A
#
# COMPACT_ATOMS: atom_id res chain seq x y z
N MET A 1 7.11 13.18 16.04
CA MET A 1 5.72 12.71 15.80
C MET A 1 5.11 13.48 14.64
N ASN A 2 5.23 14.81 14.62
CA ASN A 2 4.74 15.64 13.51
C ASN A 2 5.37 15.29 12.16
N ASP A 3 6.68 15.02 12.10
CA ASP A 3 7.36 14.62 10.86
C ASP A 3 6.74 13.33 10.28
N VAL A 4 6.44 12.36 11.14
CA VAL A 4 5.81 11.11 10.73
C VAL A 4 4.40 11.40 10.20
N LEU A 5 3.57 12.12 10.96
CA LEU A 5 2.22 12.47 10.54
C LEU A 5 2.22 13.25 9.23
N ASN A 6 3.13 14.21 9.06
CA ASN A 6 3.33 14.92 7.81
C ASN A 6 3.67 13.94 6.69
N ASN A 7 4.64 13.03 6.88
CA ASN A 7 5.06 12.09 5.84
C ASN A 7 3.98 11.09 5.44
N ILE A 8 3.09 10.68 6.36
CA ILE A 8 2.03 9.69 6.08
C ILE A 8 0.66 10.30 5.78
N THR A 9 0.55 11.64 5.81
CA THR A 9 -0.63 12.36 5.34
C THR A 9 -0.45 12.69 3.86
N LYS A 10 -1.37 12.19 3.05
CA LYS A 10 -1.41 12.40 1.60
C LYS A 10 -1.77 13.86 1.25
N PRO A 11 -1.46 14.34 0.03
CA PRO A 11 -1.84 15.68 -0.43
C PRO A 11 -3.33 16.02 -0.32
N ASN A 12 -4.23 15.04 -0.44
CA ASN A 12 -5.66 15.22 -0.19
C ASN A 12 -6.04 15.31 1.32
N ASN A 13 -5.05 15.40 2.21
CA ASN A 13 -5.15 15.48 3.68
C ASN A 13 -5.66 14.23 4.40
N GLU A 14 -5.73 13.10 3.69
CA GLU A 14 -6.08 11.80 4.24
C GLU A 14 -4.84 11.04 4.73
N LEU A 15 -4.99 10.28 5.81
CA LEU A 15 -3.96 9.33 6.25
C LEU A 15 -3.99 8.03 5.44
N VAL A 16 -2.81 7.50 5.12
CA VAL A 16 -2.64 6.13 4.58
C VAL A 16 -3.29 5.08 5.47
N GLN A 17 -3.84 4.02 4.87
CA GLN A 17 -4.65 3.02 5.60
C GLN A 17 -3.87 1.74 5.93
N LEU A 18 -2.56 1.86 6.18
CA LEU A 18 -1.70 0.70 6.42
C LEU A 18 -2.06 -0.08 7.69
N GLY A 19 -2.33 -1.37 7.52
CA GLY A 19 -2.69 -2.26 8.62
C GLY A 19 -4.00 -1.84 9.28
N ASP A 20 -4.01 -1.87 10.61
CA ASP A 20 -5.15 -1.44 11.39
C ASP A 20 -5.10 0.08 11.66
N ASN A 21 -5.37 0.89 10.63
CA ASN A 21 -5.62 2.32 10.79
C ASN A 21 -7.13 2.55 11.01
N ASP A 22 -7.54 2.66 12.27
CA ASP A 22 -8.92 2.95 12.67
C ASP A 22 -9.30 4.43 12.48
N SER A 23 -8.47 5.21 11.76
CA SER A 23 -8.60 6.66 11.67
C SER A 23 -8.58 7.32 13.05
N GLY A 24 -7.86 6.76 14.04
CA GLY A 24 -7.65 7.34 15.38
C GLY A 24 -8.94 7.65 16.14
N ARG A 25 -10.07 7.06 15.75
CA ARG A 25 -11.39 7.34 16.31
C ARG A 25 -11.83 6.20 17.22
N PHE A 26 -11.29 6.19 18.43
CA PHE A 26 -11.70 5.24 19.47
C PHE A 26 -13.15 5.49 19.96
N LEU A 27 -13.67 6.72 19.83
CA LEU A 27 -15.08 7.09 20.10
C LEU A 27 -15.58 8.05 19.00
N VAL A 28 -16.59 7.64 18.23
CA VAL A 28 -17.24 8.47 17.21
C VAL A 28 -18.60 8.96 17.74
N PHE A 29 -18.65 10.18 18.26
CA PHE A 29 -19.92 10.86 18.50
C PHE A 29 -20.61 11.18 17.16
N ASN A 30 -21.95 11.08 17.12
CA ASN A 30 -22.78 11.01 15.89
C ASN A 30 -22.39 11.98 14.78
N ASP A 31 -21.94 13.18 15.11
CA ASP A 31 -21.75 14.28 14.15
C ASP A 31 -20.46 14.18 13.33
N PHE A 32 -19.54 13.27 13.66
CA PHE A 32 -18.25 13.11 12.97
C PHE A 32 -18.11 11.82 12.15
N ARG A 33 -19.19 11.04 12.00
CA ARG A 33 -19.20 9.77 11.24
C ARG A 33 -18.83 9.93 9.76
N ASN A 34 -19.12 11.09 9.17
CA ASN A 34 -18.98 11.34 7.74
C ASN A 34 -17.57 11.77 7.30
N LEU A 35 -16.63 12.04 8.22
CA LEU A 35 -15.25 12.37 7.88
C LEU A 35 -14.45 11.10 7.54
N GLY A 36 -13.63 11.13 6.49
CA GLY A 36 -12.71 10.11 5.92
C GLY A 36 -11.92 9.23 6.89
N SER A 37 -10.91 8.55 6.34
CA SER A 37 -9.57 8.57 6.96
C SER A 37 -9.33 9.95 7.58
N LEU A 38 -8.72 10.02 8.76
CA LEU A 38 -8.56 11.30 9.48
C LEU A 38 -8.13 12.42 8.52
N HIS A 39 -9.01 13.39 8.31
CA HIS A 39 -8.71 14.64 7.61
C HIS A 39 -8.04 15.55 8.63
N ILE A 40 -6.72 15.70 8.57
CA ILE A 40 -5.94 16.37 9.63
C ILE A 40 -5.45 17.76 9.21
N GLU A 41 -5.88 18.28 8.06
CA GLU A 41 -5.39 19.53 7.48
C GLU A 41 -5.29 20.69 8.49
N SER A 42 -6.39 21.00 9.20
CA SER A 42 -6.41 22.12 10.14
C SER A 42 -5.49 21.91 11.34
N GLN A 43 -5.41 20.68 11.86
CA GLN A 43 -4.56 20.38 13.01
C GLN A 43 -3.08 20.37 12.60
N LEU A 44 -2.73 19.73 11.48
CA LEU A 44 -1.34 19.68 11.00
C LEU A 44 -0.82 21.06 10.64
N ASN A 45 -1.59 21.88 9.92
CA ASN A 45 -1.17 23.25 9.57
C ASN A 45 -0.99 24.11 10.82
N LEU A 46 -1.90 24.02 11.80
CA LEU A 46 -1.76 24.71 13.08
C LEU A 46 -0.49 24.27 13.83
N PHE A 47 -0.24 22.97 13.92
CA PHE A 47 0.96 22.44 14.59
C PHE A 47 2.24 22.81 13.86
N ASN A 48 2.28 22.69 12.53
CA ASN A 48 3.45 23.04 11.72
C ASN A 48 3.78 24.53 11.85
N ASN A 49 2.77 25.41 11.76
CA ASN A 49 2.95 26.85 11.96
C ASN A 49 3.40 27.19 13.38
N PHE A 50 2.78 26.58 14.40
CA PHE A 50 3.13 26.81 15.79
C PHE A 50 4.56 26.37 16.13
N LEU A 51 5.02 25.28 15.50
CA LEU A 51 6.34 24.69 15.77
C LEU A 51 7.42 25.13 14.77
N GLY A 52 7.07 25.91 13.74
CA GLY A 52 7.97 26.28 12.65
C GLY A 52 8.51 25.06 11.90
N PHE A 53 7.67 24.03 11.70
CA PHE A 53 8.09 22.82 10.98
C PHE A 53 8.18 23.09 9.49
N GLU A 54 9.37 22.89 8.91
CA GLU A 54 9.61 22.87 7.47
C GLU A 54 10.20 21.51 7.08
N SER A 55 9.66 20.87 6.04
CA SER A 55 10.27 19.64 5.53
C SER A 55 11.44 19.98 4.62
N ASN A 56 12.62 19.41 4.90
CA ASN A 56 13.84 19.62 4.12
C ASN A 56 13.99 18.64 2.95
N SER A 57 13.07 17.69 2.80
CA SER A 57 13.11 16.65 1.77
C SER A 57 11.69 16.18 1.45
N ASN A 58 11.43 15.94 0.17
CA ASN A 58 10.20 15.28 -0.27
C ASN A 58 10.26 13.77 -0.05
N PHE A 59 11.46 13.18 0.00
CA PHE A 59 11.64 11.79 0.38
C PHE A 59 11.60 11.61 1.90
N PHE A 60 11.01 10.51 2.35
CA PHE A 60 11.01 10.12 3.74
C PHE A 60 11.35 8.64 3.93
N GLU A 61 12.03 8.37 5.04
CA GLU A 61 12.36 7.02 5.48
C GLU A 61 12.04 6.85 6.97
N HIS A 62 11.26 5.82 7.28
CA HIS A 62 10.99 5.36 8.62
C HIS A 62 11.52 3.93 8.78
N SER A 63 12.85 3.83 8.84
CA SER A 63 13.62 2.56 8.80
C SER A 63 13.23 1.53 9.87
N LYS A 64 12.75 1.97 11.05
CA LYS A 64 12.23 1.10 12.10
C LYS A 64 10.88 0.47 11.75
N ALA A 65 10.02 1.24 11.08
CA ALA A 65 8.71 0.78 10.60
C ALA A 65 8.79 0.14 9.20
N LYS A 66 9.96 0.23 8.54
CA LYS A 66 10.19 -0.18 7.16
C LYS A 66 9.21 0.49 6.19
N VAL A 67 8.97 1.78 6.39
CA VAL A 67 8.13 2.60 5.50
C VAL A 67 9.02 3.60 4.79
N TYR A 68 8.88 3.68 3.47
CA TYR A 68 9.68 4.54 2.61
C TYR A 68 8.75 5.23 1.62
N GLY A 69 9.07 6.46 1.22
CA GLY A 69 8.20 7.14 0.26
C GLY A 69 8.70 8.50 -0.20
N TYR A 70 7.83 9.14 -0.96
CA TYR A 70 8.00 10.47 -1.53
C TYR A 70 6.69 11.23 -1.42
N LYS A 71 6.77 12.52 -1.09
CA LYS A 71 5.63 13.42 -1.07
C LYS A 71 6.01 14.81 -1.57
N ASP A 72 5.25 15.32 -2.54
CA ASP A 72 5.16 16.73 -2.88
C ASP A 72 3.68 17.15 -2.95
N ASP A 73 3.39 18.36 -3.41
CA ASP A 73 2.01 18.89 -3.49
C ASP A 73 1.09 18.11 -4.43
N ARG A 74 1.67 17.35 -5.39
CA ARG A 74 0.93 16.62 -6.43
C ARG A 74 1.03 15.11 -6.30
N THR A 75 2.09 14.59 -5.69
CA THR A 75 2.49 13.20 -5.77
C THR A 75 2.74 12.66 -4.37
N PHE A 76 2.09 11.55 -4.06
CA PHE A 76 2.40 10.75 -2.88
C PHE A 76 2.69 9.33 -3.31
N PHE A 77 3.84 8.81 -2.89
CA PHE A 77 4.20 7.42 -3.08
C PHE A 77 4.69 6.84 -1.75
N LEU A 78 4.21 5.65 -1.41
CA LEU A 78 4.63 4.92 -0.22
C LEU A 78 4.83 3.44 -0.54
N ILE A 79 5.87 2.85 0.04
CA ILE A 79 6.04 1.40 0.14
C ILE A 79 6.23 0.96 1.60
N LYS A 80 5.54 -0.13 1.95
CA LYS A 80 5.65 -0.81 3.25
C LYS A 80 6.50 -2.08 3.14
N GLY A 81 7.47 -2.23 4.04
CA GLY A 81 8.42 -3.34 4.07
C GLY A 81 7.99 -4.59 4.85
N GLY A 82 6.75 -4.68 5.34
CA GLY A 82 6.19 -5.96 5.83
C GLY A 82 6.61 -6.47 7.20
N THR A 83 7.36 -5.71 8.02
CA THR A 83 7.59 -6.09 9.42
C THR A 83 6.29 -5.97 10.23
N LYS A 84 5.89 -7.05 10.92
CA LYS A 84 4.75 -7.02 11.84
C LYS A 84 5.11 -6.22 13.09
N GLY A 85 4.17 -5.38 13.53
CA GLY A 85 4.34 -4.57 14.73
C GLY A 85 4.34 -5.39 16.02
N GLN A 86 4.40 -4.70 17.17
CA GLN A 86 4.34 -5.32 18.52
C GLN A 86 5.39 -6.43 18.70
N LEU A 87 6.65 -6.18 18.34
CA LEU A 87 7.74 -7.16 18.45
C LEU A 87 7.42 -8.50 17.75
N GLY A 88 6.69 -8.45 16.62
CA GLY A 88 6.32 -9.63 15.85
C GLY A 88 5.04 -10.33 16.32
N PHE A 89 4.26 -9.77 17.24
CA PHE A 89 2.91 -10.27 17.57
C PHE A 89 1.85 -9.82 16.57
N GLY A 90 2.02 -8.64 15.96
CA GLY A 90 1.27 -8.18 14.79
C GLY A 90 -0.25 -8.14 14.94
N GLY A 91 -0.79 -7.87 16.14
CA GLY A 91 -2.24 -7.81 16.36
C GLY A 91 -2.95 -6.76 15.52
N HIS A 92 -2.23 -5.71 15.12
CA HIS A 92 -2.64 -4.63 14.23
C HIS A 92 -2.04 -4.70 12.83
N SER A 93 -1.36 -5.81 12.51
CA SER A 93 -0.68 -6.00 11.24
C SER A 93 -1.52 -6.85 10.29
N HIS A 94 -1.30 -6.62 9.01
CA HIS A 94 -1.87 -7.40 7.91
C HIS A 94 -0.75 -8.16 7.20
N ASN A 95 -1.09 -9.10 6.32
CA ASN A 95 -0.16 -9.70 5.37
C ASN A 95 -0.02 -8.78 4.17
N ASP A 96 0.82 -7.75 4.28
CA ASP A 96 0.90 -6.65 3.32
C ASP A 96 2.36 -6.29 3.00
N THR A 97 3.25 -7.28 3.04
CA THR A 97 4.67 -7.04 2.73
C THR A 97 4.80 -6.55 1.29
N PHE A 98 5.50 -5.43 1.15
CA PHE A 98 5.73 -4.71 -0.11
C PHE A 98 4.48 -4.09 -0.73
N ASN A 99 3.41 -3.94 0.04
CA ASN A 99 2.27 -3.11 -0.35
C ASN A 99 2.71 -1.67 -0.66
N ILE A 100 2.07 -1.06 -1.64
CA ILE A 100 2.31 0.32 -2.06
C ILE A 100 1.02 1.14 -2.12
N GLU A 101 1.17 2.45 -1.92
CA GLU A 101 0.14 3.45 -2.22
C GLU A 101 0.71 4.52 -3.16
N LEU A 102 -0.12 5.01 -4.08
CA LEU A 102 0.21 6.06 -5.03
C LEU A 102 -0.99 7.01 -5.20
N GLN A 103 -0.77 8.29 -4.93
CA GLN A 103 -1.72 9.37 -5.19
C GLN A 103 -1.11 10.37 -6.16
N ILE A 104 -1.90 10.83 -7.14
CA ILE A 104 -1.54 11.88 -8.09
C ILE A 104 -2.66 12.92 -8.12
N ASP A 105 -2.30 14.19 -7.98
CA ASP A 105 -3.21 15.34 -8.01
C ASP A 105 -4.43 15.17 -7.08
N GLY A 106 -4.17 14.67 -5.87
CA GLY A 106 -5.19 14.42 -4.85
C GLY A 106 -6.06 13.18 -5.08
N LYS A 107 -5.84 12.42 -6.15
CA LYS A 107 -6.58 11.19 -6.49
C LYS A 107 -5.76 9.95 -6.16
N ASP A 108 -6.32 9.05 -5.36
CA ASP A 108 -5.70 7.76 -5.03
C ASP A 108 -5.73 6.83 -6.27
N ILE A 109 -4.59 6.71 -6.93
CA ILE A 109 -4.40 5.86 -8.11
C ILE A 109 -4.45 4.40 -7.70
N ILE A 110 -3.62 4.03 -6.71
CA ILE A 110 -3.66 2.75 -6.02
C ILE A 110 -3.50 2.97 -4.52
N PHE A 111 -4.29 2.27 -3.71
CA PHE A 111 -4.37 2.49 -2.26
C PHE A 111 -4.56 1.19 -1.48
N ASP A 112 -4.31 1.21 -0.17
CA ASP A 112 -4.51 0.06 0.71
C ASP A 112 -6.01 -0.22 0.94
N PRO A 113 -6.47 -1.49 1.00
CA PRO A 113 -7.88 -1.79 1.19
C PRO A 113 -8.43 -1.31 2.54
N GLY A 114 -7.60 -1.00 3.53
CA GLY A 114 -8.00 -0.58 4.87
C GLY A 114 -8.37 -1.74 5.78
N THR A 115 -9.05 -1.45 6.90
CA THR A 115 -9.16 -2.39 8.04
C THR A 115 -10.52 -3.13 8.16
N GLY A 116 -11.58 -2.59 7.59
CA GLY A 116 -12.94 -3.09 7.80
C GLY A 116 -13.43 -2.86 9.23
N CYS A 117 -13.85 -3.93 9.92
CA CYS A 117 -14.37 -3.89 11.30
C CYS A 117 -13.73 -4.96 12.19
N TYR A 118 -13.56 -4.68 13.49
CA TYR A 118 -12.95 -5.62 14.45
C TYR A 118 -13.92 -6.67 15.00
N THR A 119 -15.14 -6.28 15.33
CA THR A 119 -15.87 -6.92 16.43
C THR A 119 -17.12 -7.74 16.08
N PRO A 120 -17.78 -7.63 14.92
CA PRO A 120 -18.89 -8.55 14.60
C PRO A 120 -18.52 -9.68 13.63
N LEU A 121 -17.45 -9.57 12.82
CA LEU A 121 -17.25 -10.44 11.65
C LEU A 121 -15.77 -10.87 11.47
N PRO A 122 -15.36 -12.02 12.05
CA PRO A 122 -14.01 -12.58 11.92
C PRO A 122 -13.51 -12.71 10.47
N GLU A 123 -14.40 -13.13 9.56
CA GLU A 123 -14.09 -13.31 8.14
C GLU A 123 -13.78 -11.99 7.44
N ILE A 124 -14.48 -10.92 7.78
CA ILE A 124 -14.22 -9.59 7.24
C ILE A 124 -12.86 -9.08 7.72
N ARG A 125 -12.56 -9.24 9.01
CA ARG A 125 -11.24 -8.86 9.54
C ARG A 125 -10.11 -9.61 8.84
N ASN A 126 -10.25 -10.93 8.67
CA ASN A 126 -9.24 -11.73 7.98
C ASN A 126 -9.19 -11.47 6.47
N TYR A 127 -10.30 -11.07 5.84
CA TYR A 127 -10.31 -10.57 4.47
C TYR A 127 -9.36 -9.38 4.35
N PHE A 128 -9.55 -8.32 5.14
CA PHE A 128 -8.70 -7.14 5.05
C PHE A 128 -7.23 -7.40 5.41
N ARG A 129 -6.94 -8.41 6.23
CA ARG A 129 -5.56 -8.80 6.59
C ARG A 129 -4.84 -9.69 5.57
N SER A 130 -5.53 -10.16 4.53
CA SER A 130 -5.02 -11.16 3.58
C SER A 130 -4.17 -10.54 2.48
N ILE A 131 -3.02 -11.18 2.15
CA ILE A 131 -2.08 -10.66 1.15
C ILE A 131 -2.68 -10.46 -0.23
N LYS A 132 -3.64 -11.29 -0.62
CA LYS A 132 -4.32 -11.18 -1.91
C LYS A 132 -5.11 -9.88 -2.08
N ASN A 133 -5.32 -9.13 -0.99
CA ASN A 133 -6.07 -7.89 -0.98
C ASN A 133 -5.17 -6.65 -0.86
N HIS A 134 -3.84 -6.74 -0.90
CA HIS A 134 -2.93 -5.60 -0.88
C HIS A 134 -2.18 -5.45 -2.20
N ASN A 135 -1.63 -4.27 -2.51
CA ASN A 135 -0.93 -3.96 -3.78
C ASN A 135 0.46 -4.62 -3.88
N THR A 136 0.51 -5.94 -3.79
CA THR A 136 1.73 -6.75 -3.78
C THR A 136 1.53 -8.08 -4.53
N VAL A 137 2.57 -8.90 -4.53
CA VAL A 137 2.52 -10.25 -5.09
C VAL A 137 1.87 -11.22 -4.11
N PHE A 138 0.99 -12.07 -4.61
CA PHE A 138 0.36 -13.13 -3.83
C PHE A 138 0.24 -14.44 -4.61
N TRP A 139 -0.02 -15.53 -3.88
CA TRP A 139 -0.49 -16.80 -4.42
C TRP A 139 -1.84 -17.14 -3.80
N ASP A 140 -2.81 -17.62 -4.59
CA ASP A 140 -4.22 -17.78 -4.17
C ASP A 140 -4.41 -18.58 -2.87
N SER A 141 -3.53 -19.54 -2.58
CA SER A 141 -3.63 -20.45 -1.44
C SER A 141 -2.58 -20.19 -0.35
N LEU A 142 -1.91 -19.04 -0.37
CA LEU A 142 -0.77 -18.77 0.51
C LEU A 142 -0.85 -17.39 1.17
N GLU A 143 -0.56 -17.37 2.46
CA GLU A 143 -0.47 -16.18 3.29
C GLU A 143 0.96 -16.07 3.86
N GLU A 144 1.41 -14.85 4.17
CA GLU A 144 2.71 -14.63 4.81
C GLU A 144 2.76 -15.17 6.24
N ALA A 145 1.63 -15.07 6.92
CA ALA A 145 1.41 -15.53 8.28
C ALA A 145 -0.02 -16.06 8.43
N ASP A 146 -0.18 -17.08 9.27
CA ASP A 146 -1.45 -17.78 9.43
C ASP A 146 -2.53 -16.91 10.09
N LEU A 147 -3.57 -16.56 9.32
CA LEU A 147 -4.74 -15.79 9.75
C LEU A 147 -5.66 -16.56 10.73
N LYS A 148 -5.45 -17.87 10.93
CA LYS A 148 -6.28 -18.73 11.79
C LYS A 148 -5.81 -18.80 13.23
N LYS A 149 -4.66 -18.21 13.57
CA LYS A 149 -4.09 -18.21 14.94
C LYS A 149 -4.76 -17.22 15.91
N GLY A 150 -5.78 -16.50 15.45
CA GLY A 150 -6.57 -15.56 16.23
C GLY A 150 -6.76 -14.21 15.53
N LEU A 151 -7.78 -13.47 15.97
CA LEU A 151 -8.13 -12.18 15.35
C LEU A 151 -7.21 -11.04 15.77
N PHE A 152 -6.51 -11.17 16.90
CA PHE A 152 -5.67 -10.11 17.46
C PHE A 152 -4.19 -10.52 17.54
N ILE A 153 -3.81 -11.52 16.75
CA ILE A 153 -2.42 -12.00 16.62
C ILE A 153 -2.16 -12.27 15.13
N LEU A 154 -1.07 -11.71 14.61
CA LEU A 154 -0.48 -12.07 13.31
C LEU A 154 1.03 -12.16 13.50
N ARG A 155 1.53 -13.37 13.81
CA ARG A 155 2.96 -13.48 14.09
C ARG A 155 3.78 -13.22 12.83
N GLN A 156 4.97 -12.64 13.00
CA GLN A 156 5.96 -12.58 11.93
C GLN A 156 6.43 -14.01 11.62
N GLU A 157 5.90 -14.61 10.56
CA GLU A 157 6.24 -15.97 10.12
C GLU A 157 7.13 -15.95 8.88
N ASN A 158 6.99 -14.92 8.05
CA ASN A 158 7.85 -14.64 6.91
C ASN A 158 9.17 -14.00 7.33
N LYS A 159 10.22 -14.20 6.52
CA LYS A 159 11.53 -13.55 6.66
C LYS A 159 11.65 -12.45 5.62
N VAL A 160 11.99 -11.24 6.05
CA VAL A 160 12.10 -10.07 5.17
C VAL A 160 13.49 -9.44 5.28
N SER A 161 14.08 -9.12 4.13
CA SER A 161 15.29 -8.30 4.00
C SER A 161 15.00 -7.11 3.07
N ILE A 162 15.43 -5.91 3.46
CA ILE A 162 15.21 -4.68 2.69
C ILE A 162 16.47 -3.85 2.67
N GLU A 163 16.78 -3.35 1.48
CA GLU A 163 17.69 -2.25 1.23
C GLU A 163 16.91 -1.13 0.54
N ALA A 164 16.99 0.08 1.08
CA ALA A 164 16.42 1.26 0.46
C ALA A 164 17.42 2.41 0.56
N LYS A 165 17.52 3.19 -0.50
CA LYS A 165 18.44 4.34 -0.57
C LYS A 165 17.90 5.40 -1.52
N ILE A 166 18.31 6.63 -1.30
CA ILE A 166 18.00 7.76 -2.18
C ILE A 166 19.32 8.20 -2.81
N GLU A 167 19.42 8.09 -4.13
CA GLU A 167 20.61 8.47 -4.90
C GLU A 167 20.17 9.38 -6.04
N SER A 168 20.81 10.55 -6.18
CA SER A 168 20.49 11.51 -7.25
C SER A 168 19.00 11.87 -7.34
N ASN A 169 18.33 12.07 -6.20
CA ASN A 169 16.89 12.32 -6.09
C ASN A 169 15.99 11.21 -6.65
N ILE A 170 16.46 9.96 -6.62
CA ILE A 170 15.69 8.78 -7.01
C ILE A 170 15.65 7.84 -5.81
N LEU A 171 14.46 7.37 -5.46
CA LEU A 171 14.29 6.33 -4.45
C LEU A 171 14.52 4.96 -5.10
N HIS A 172 15.46 4.21 -4.55
CA HIS A 172 15.73 2.82 -4.88
C HIS A 172 15.32 1.95 -3.69
N PHE A 173 14.48 0.95 -3.92
CA PHE A 173 14.06 -0.03 -2.92
C PHE A 173 14.28 -1.43 -3.50
N CYS A 174 14.87 -2.33 -2.71
CA CYS A 174 14.99 -3.75 -2.99
C CYS A 174 14.60 -4.51 -1.73
N GLY A 175 13.58 -5.36 -1.83
CA GLY A 175 13.10 -6.17 -0.72
C GLY A 175 12.91 -7.61 -1.15
N THR A 176 13.30 -8.56 -0.29
CA THR A 176 12.99 -9.98 -0.43
C THR A 176 12.11 -10.43 0.74
N ASN A 177 10.99 -11.09 0.42
CA ASN A 177 10.04 -11.65 1.35
C ASN A 177 9.95 -13.16 1.12
N LYS A 178 10.35 -13.94 2.11
CA LYS A 178 10.30 -15.40 2.08
C LYS A 178 9.26 -15.90 3.06
N TYR A 179 8.27 -16.64 2.57
CA TYR A 179 7.23 -17.25 3.39
C TYR A 179 6.97 -18.68 2.93
N LEU A 180 7.14 -19.61 3.88
CA LEU A 180 7.18 -21.05 3.63
C LEU A 180 8.27 -21.41 2.60
N ASP A 181 7.91 -22.10 1.53
CA ASP A 181 8.77 -22.49 0.41
C ASP A 181 8.86 -21.43 -0.69
N LYS A 182 8.05 -20.35 -0.61
CA LYS A 182 7.99 -19.30 -1.63
C LYS A 182 8.77 -18.06 -1.24
N GLU A 183 9.20 -17.34 -2.26
CA GLU A 183 10.00 -16.14 -2.15
C GLU A 183 9.56 -15.15 -3.21
N HIS A 184 9.44 -13.89 -2.80
CA HIS A 184 9.10 -12.74 -3.63
C HIS A 184 10.16 -11.66 -3.40
N THR A 185 10.81 -11.20 -4.47
CA THR A 185 11.68 -10.04 -4.46
C THR A 185 11.02 -8.91 -5.22
N ARG A 186 10.89 -7.73 -4.60
CA ARG A 186 10.39 -6.50 -5.24
C ARG A 186 11.51 -5.47 -5.32
N VAL A 187 11.77 -4.98 -6.53
CA VAL A 187 12.65 -3.85 -6.80
C VAL A 187 11.81 -2.67 -7.28
N ILE A 188 11.94 -1.53 -6.62
CA ILE A 188 11.27 -0.29 -6.99
C ILE A 188 12.29 0.80 -7.27
N ARG A 189 12.03 1.56 -8.34
CA ARG A 189 12.70 2.83 -8.62
C ARG A 189 11.65 3.91 -8.81
N PHE A 190 11.67 4.95 -7.99
CA PHE A 190 10.80 6.12 -8.13
C PHE A 190 11.64 7.36 -8.47
N ASP A 191 11.36 7.95 -9.63
CA ASP A 191 12.01 9.14 -10.16
C ASP A 191 10.98 10.28 -10.28
N PRO A 192 10.97 11.23 -9.33
CA PRO A 192 10.02 12.35 -9.36
C PRO A 192 10.28 13.30 -10.52
N LYS A 193 11.53 13.42 -11.00
CA LYS A 193 11.88 14.32 -12.11
C LYS A 193 11.34 13.78 -13.43
N GLN A 194 11.44 12.47 -13.64
CA GLN A 194 10.87 11.79 -14.81
C GLN A 194 9.38 11.45 -14.62
N ARG A 195 8.81 11.70 -13.43
CA ARG A 195 7.44 11.31 -13.06
C ARG A 195 7.17 9.84 -13.37
N GLN A 196 8.10 8.98 -12.95
CA GLN A 196 8.10 7.57 -13.29
C GLN A 196 8.35 6.68 -12.07
N LEU A 197 7.55 5.63 -11.94
CA LEU A 197 7.72 4.56 -10.97
C LEU A 197 7.90 3.24 -11.72
N SER A 198 9.00 2.53 -11.50
CA SER A 198 9.15 1.15 -11.98
C SER A 198 9.08 0.17 -10.82
N ILE A 199 8.40 -0.95 -11.05
CA ILE A 199 8.24 -2.06 -10.13
C ILE A 199 8.68 -3.31 -10.87
N ASN A 200 9.72 -4.00 -10.40
CA ASN A 200 10.11 -5.32 -10.89
C ASN A 200 9.89 -6.34 -9.78
N ASP A 201 9.04 -7.32 -10.04
CA ASP A 201 8.72 -8.42 -9.13
C ASP A 201 9.32 -9.72 -9.66
N ASN A 202 10.19 -10.36 -8.86
CA ASN A 202 10.72 -11.70 -9.10
C ASN A 202 10.14 -12.68 -8.06
N VAL A 203 9.72 -13.86 -8.51
CA VAL A 203 9.06 -14.86 -7.68
C VAL A 203 9.68 -16.24 -7.89
N SER A 204 9.79 -17.03 -6.82
CA SER A 204 10.41 -18.37 -6.93
C SER A 204 9.51 -19.42 -7.61
N HIS A 205 8.19 -19.23 -7.58
CA HIS A 205 7.20 -20.21 -8.03
C HIS A 205 6.13 -19.61 -8.94
N ASP A 206 5.64 -20.43 -9.87
CA ASP A 206 4.56 -20.06 -10.79
C ASP A 206 3.23 -19.83 -10.06
N GLY A 207 2.26 -19.27 -10.79
CA GLY A 207 0.92 -18.99 -10.27
C GLY A 207 0.85 -17.75 -9.37
N ALA A 208 1.95 -17.00 -9.26
CA ALA A 208 1.97 -15.71 -8.59
C ALA A 208 1.15 -14.68 -9.38
N LYS A 209 0.51 -13.76 -8.66
CA LYS A 209 -0.26 -12.66 -9.22
C LYS A 209 0.11 -11.37 -8.50
N ILE A 210 -0.01 -10.24 -9.20
CA ILE A 210 0.04 -8.90 -8.61
C ILE A 210 -1.38 -8.40 -8.46
N ARG A 211 -1.70 -7.88 -7.28
CA ARG A 211 -2.94 -7.17 -7.02
C ARG A 211 -2.71 -5.67 -7.15
N LEU A 212 -3.65 -4.95 -7.75
CA LEU A 212 -3.75 -3.49 -7.70
C LEU A 212 -5.19 -3.08 -7.38
N ILE A 213 -5.37 -2.11 -6.50
CA ILE A 213 -6.68 -1.67 -6.01
C ILE A 213 -6.90 -0.23 -6.44
N SER A 214 -8.00 0.03 -7.15
CA SER A 214 -8.37 1.40 -7.52
C SER A 214 -9.89 1.56 -7.59
N ASN A 215 -10.35 2.75 -7.23
CA ASN A 215 -11.75 3.18 -7.40
C ASN A 215 -11.90 4.15 -8.59
N LEU A 216 -10.80 4.44 -9.29
CA LEU A 216 -10.80 5.31 -10.47
C LEU A 216 -11.15 4.52 -11.74
N PRO A 217 -11.63 5.20 -12.80
CA PRO A 217 -11.88 4.56 -14.08
C PRO A 217 -10.63 3.89 -14.66
N ILE A 218 -10.80 2.68 -15.18
CA ILE A 218 -9.75 1.93 -15.86
C ILE A 218 -10.07 1.88 -17.35
N SER A 219 -9.14 2.31 -18.19
CA SER A 219 -9.29 2.35 -19.66
C SER A 219 -8.06 1.78 -20.36
N ASP A 220 -8.13 1.67 -21.69
CA ASP A 220 -7.04 1.16 -22.55
C ASP A 220 -6.48 -0.20 -22.12
N LEU A 221 -7.30 -1.05 -21.49
CA LEU A 221 -6.86 -2.34 -20.98
C LEU A 221 -6.44 -3.25 -22.14
N SER A 222 -5.19 -3.69 -22.08
CA SER A 222 -4.59 -4.65 -22.98
C SER A 222 -3.64 -5.58 -22.21
N ASN A 223 -3.12 -6.60 -22.88
CA ASN A 223 -2.07 -7.44 -22.32
C ASN A 223 -0.72 -6.71 -22.16
N LYS A 224 -0.58 -5.46 -22.62
CA LYS A 224 0.64 -4.64 -22.53
C LYS A 224 0.50 -3.44 -21.60
N GLY A 225 -0.67 -3.21 -21.01
CA GLY A 225 -0.89 -2.04 -20.18
C GLY A 225 -2.33 -1.60 -20.09
N PHE A 226 -2.55 -0.58 -19.26
CA PHE A 226 -3.84 0.06 -18.99
C PHE A 226 -3.62 1.47 -18.43
N LEU A 227 -4.70 2.23 -18.34
CA LEU A 227 -4.75 3.50 -17.63
C LEU A 227 -5.59 3.36 -16.37
N ILE A 228 -5.18 4.01 -15.29
CA ILE A 228 -6.01 4.31 -14.13
C ILE A 228 -6.13 5.84 -14.04
N ASP A 229 -7.33 6.38 -14.28
CA ASP A 229 -7.54 7.82 -14.51
C ASP A 229 -6.56 8.34 -15.60
N SER A 230 -5.64 9.24 -15.26
CA SER A 230 -4.62 9.72 -16.18
C SER A 230 -3.29 8.99 -16.10
N VAL A 231 -3.10 8.01 -15.20
CA VAL A 231 -1.80 7.36 -14.97
C VAL A 231 -1.65 6.10 -15.82
N ARG A 232 -0.56 6.01 -16.59
CA ARG A 232 -0.29 4.88 -17.50
C ARG A 232 0.53 3.80 -16.83
N PHE A 233 0.01 2.58 -16.85
CA PHE A 233 0.69 1.36 -16.43
C PHE A 233 1.06 0.56 -17.68
N GLU A 234 2.37 0.41 -17.92
CA GLU A 234 2.93 -0.36 -19.02
C GLU A 234 3.51 -1.66 -18.48
N LEU A 235 3.16 -2.77 -19.13
CA LEU A 235 3.59 -4.12 -18.75
C LEU A 235 4.70 -4.52 -19.72
N GLU A 236 5.90 -4.81 -19.19
CA GLU A 236 7.06 -5.13 -20.03
C GLU A 236 6.83 -6.42 -20.83
N ASP A 237 6.24 -7.42 -20.18
CA ASP A 237 5.78 -8.66 -20.79
C ASP A 237 4.26 -8.68 -20.98
N MET A 238 3.79 -9.50 -21.94
CA MET A 238 2.36 -9.74 -22.09
C MET A 238 1.82 -10.49 -20.87
N ALA A 239 0.87 -9.89 -20.15
CA ALA A 239 0.23 -10.50 -18.98
C ALA A 239 -1.29 -10.57 -19.12
N ASP A 240 -1.86 -11.59 -18.48
CA ASP A 240 -3.31 -11.74 -18.30
C ASP A 240 -3.75 -10.83 -17.15
N VAL A 241 -4.49 -9.78 -17.47
CA VAL A 241 -5.02 -8.80 -16.53
C VAL A 241 -6.53 -9.01 -16.41
N LYS A 242 -6.98 -9.25 -15.18
CA LYS A 242 -8.39 -9.53 -14.87
C LYS A 242 -8.94 -8.55 -13.87
N PHE A 243 -10.19 -8.14 -14.09
CA PHE A 243 -10.99 -7.49 -13.08
C PHE A 243 -11.55 -8.53 -12.11
N GLU A 244 -11.36 -8.27 -10.82
CA GLU A 244 -11.94 -9.05 -9.75
C GLU A 244 -12.71 -8.12 -8.82
N LYS A 245 -13.77 -8.63 -8.21
CA LYS A 245 -14.51 -7.90 -7.18
C LYS A 245 -13.81 -8.06 -5.85
N GLY A 246 -13.75 -6.97 -5.10
CA GLY A 246 -13.24 -6.96 -3.74
C GLY A 246 -13.96 -5.93 -2.89
N TYR A 247 -13.46 -5.75 -1.67
CA TYR A 247 -13.97 -4.78 -0.73
C TYR A 247 -12.85 -3.84 -0.29
N THR A 248 -13.22 -2.59 -0.07
CA THR A 248 -12.36 -1.57 0.52
C THR A 248 -13.04 -0.98 1.75
N SER A 249 -12.24 -0.44 2.64
CA SER A 249 -12.65 0.13 3.91
C SER A 249 -11.93 1.46 4.11
N PRO A 250 -12.41 2.55 3.48
CA PRO A 250 -11.80 3.88 3.63
C PRO A 250 -11.89 4.41 5.06
N LYS A 251 -12.74 3.81 5.90
CA LYS A 251 -12.93 4.14 7.31
C LYS A 251 -13.27 2.90 8.10
N TYR A 252 -12.91 2.90 9.37
CA TYR A 252 -13.34 1.84 10.28
C TYR A 252 -14.86 1.64 10.25
N GLY A 253 -15.28 0.39 10.03
CA GLY A 253 -16.69 -0.02 9.97
C GLY A 253 -17.40 0.23 8.64
N THR A 254 -16.78 0.93 7.68
CA THR A 254 -17.34 1.16 6.35
C THR A 254 -16.76 0.15 5.38
N ILE A 255 -17.60 -0.58 4.67
CA ILE A 255 -17.18 -1.56 3.66
C ILE A 255 -17.87 -1.19 2.34
N LEU A 256 -17.07 -0.99 1.30
CA LEU A 256 -17.52 -0.62 -0.04
C LEU A 256 -17.04 -1.65 -1.06
N ASP A 257 -17.87 -1.92 -2.07
CA ASP A 257 -17.43 -2.69 -3.23
C ASP A 257 -16.33 -1.94 -3.98
N ALA A 258 -15.31 -2.68 -4.41
CA ALA A 258 -14.19 -2.16 -5.19
C ALA A 258 -13.86 -3.08 -6.37
N ASN A 259 -13.21 -2.50 -7.37
CA ASN A 259 -12.66 -3.26 -8.49
C ASN A 259 -11.16 -3.43 -8.26
N PHE A 260 -10.72 -4.68 -8.28
CA PHE A 260 -9.32 -5.04 -8.18
C PHE A 260 -8.83 -5.46 -9.56
N LEU A 261 -7.60 -5.07 -9.89
CA LEU A 261 -6.86 -5.67 -11.00
C LEU A 261 -6.01 -6.81 -10.44
N SER A 262 -6.06 -7.96 -11.11
CA SER A 262 -5.19 -9.09 -10.87
C SER A 262 -4.38 -9.36 -12.13
N ILE A 263 -3.06 -9.28 -12.02
CA ILE A 263 -2.11 -9.48 -13.12
C ILE A 263 -1.35 -10.78 -12.86
N LYS A 264 -1.48 -11.76 -13.76
CA LYS A 264 -0.71 -13.02 -13.63
C LYS A 264 0.75 -12.79 -14.05
N ILE A 265 1.70 -13.21 -13.21
CA ILE A 265 3.14 -13.19 -13.54
C ILE A 265 3.46 -14.37 -14.48
N PRO A 266 3.95 -14.13 -15.72
CA PRO A 266 4.14 -15.20 -16.71
C PRO A 266 5.45 -15.98 -16.53
N ASN A 267 6.58 -15.31 -16.30
CA ASN A 267 7.92 -15.89 -16.40
C ASN A 267 8.73 -15.79 -15.10
N LYS A 268 8.06 -15.82 -13.95
CA LYS A 268 8.67 -15.63 -12.62
C LYS A 268 9.37 -14.27 -12.39
N GLU A 269 9.46 -13.44 -13.40
CA GLU A 269 9.87 -12.05 -13.34
C GLU A 269 8.82 -11.24 -14.10
N PHE A 270 8.47 -10.06 -13.58
CA PHE A 270 7.52 -9.18 -14.23
C PHE A 270 7.72 -7.73 -13.81
N LYS A 271 7.75 -6.84 -14.80
CA LYS A 271 7.95 -5.42 -14.59
C LYS A 271 6.75 -4.60 -15.04
N ILE A 272 6.40 -3.66 -14.19
CA ILE A 272 5.39 -2.62 -14.44
C ILE A 272 6.11 -1.28 -14.43
N LEU A 273 5.95 -0.52 -15.50
CA LEU A 273 6.37 0.87 -15.60
C LEU A 273 5.16 1.77 -15.48
N ILE A 274 5.19 2.72 -14.54
CA ILE A 274 4.08 3.61 -14.23
C ILE A 274 4.51 5.03 -14.54
N ASN A 275 3.88 5.65 -15.53
CA ASN A 275 4.13 7.02 -15.96
C ASN A 275 3.03 7.93 -15.39
N LEU A 276 3.44 8.91 -14.57
CA LEU A 276 2.54 9.64 -13.66
C LEU A 276 1.87 10.88 -14.26
N ASN A 277 2.15 11.21 -15.53
CA ASN A 277 1.67 12.36 -16.32
C ASN A 277 1.87 13.76 -15.72
#